data_AF-A0AAJ2DSB1-F1
#
_entry.id   AF-A0AAJ2DSB1-F1
#
_cell.length_a   1.000
_cell.length_b   1.000
_cell.length_c   1.000
_cell.angle_alpha   90.00
_cell.angle_beta   90.00
_cell.angle_gamma   90.00
#
_symmetry.space_group_name_H-M   'P 1'
#
loop_
_entity.id
_entity.type
_entity.pdbx_description
1 polymer ?
#
loop_
_entity_poly.entity_id
_entity_poly.type
_entity_poly.pdbx_seq_one_letter_code
_entity_poly.pdbx_strand_id
1 'polypeptide(L)' 'MIDASCHCGAVRFTVDAAPAEVNDCDCSLCRRYGVPRAYYDPSRVRFAPGNGMADTYTWGARRLVFHRCASCG' A
#
# COMPACT_ATOMS: atom_id res chain seq x y z
N MET A 1 14.98 5.07 7.47
CA MET A 1 13.55 4.92 7.81
C MET A 1 12.80 6.03 7.11
N ILE A 2 11.75 5.67 6.39
CA ILE A 2 10.90 6.59 5.63
C ILE A 2 9.50 6.50 6.23
N ASP A 3 8.98 7.63 6.66
CA ASP A 3 7.59 7.79 7.11
C ASP A 3 6.66 7.99 5.91
N ALA A 4 5.54 7.29 5.93
CA ALA A 4 4.52 7.37 4.91
C ALA A 4 3.12 7.44 5.54
N SER A 5 2.21 8.11 4.86
CA SER A 5 0.81 8.15 5.26
C SER A 5 -0.12 8.20 4.05
N CYS A 6 -1.39 7.86 4.27
CA CYS A 6 -2.44 8.26 3.34
C CYS A 6 -2.63 9.78 3.35
N HIS A 7 -3.47 10.29 2.45
CA HIS A 7 -3.72 11.74 2.30
C HIS A 7 -4.25 12.40 3.57
N CYS A 8 -5.24 11.79 4.25
CA CYS A 8 -5.81 12.34 5.49
C CYS A 8 -4.96 12.05 6.74
N GLY A 9 -3.89 11.26 6.61
CA GLY A 9 -3.01 10.89 7.71
C GLY A 9 -3.57 9.87 8.69
N ALA A 10 -4.76 9.30 8.45
CA ALA A 10 -5.38 8.28 9.31
C ALA A 10 -4.67 6.91 9.24
N VAL A 11 -4.03 6.61 8.10
CA VAL A 11 -3.15 5.44 7.93
C VAL A 11 -1.72 5.96 7.88
N ARG A 12 -0.88 5.50 8.81
CA ARG A 12 0.55 5.84 8.88
C ARG A 12 1.40 4.58 8.98
N PHE A 13 2.50 4.53 8.25
CA PHE A 13 3.42 3.42 8.31
C PHE A 13 4.84 3.87 8.00
N THR A 14 5.81 3.07 8.42
CA THR A 14 7.23 3.31 8.13
C THR A 14 7.80 2.14 7.36
N VAL A 15 8.75 2.44 6.48
CA VAL A 15 9.60 1.44 5.81
C VAL A 15 11.08 1.76 6.09
N ASP A 16 11.92 0.74 6.12
CA ASP A 16 13.32 0.91 6.56
C ASP A 16 14.15 1.76 5.57
N ALA A 17 13.96 1.53 4.26
CA ALA A 17 14.69 2.19 3.18
C ALA A 17 13.82 2.32 1.91
N ALA A 18 14.28 3.16 0.98
CA ALA A 18 13.69 3.25 -0.35
C ALA A 18 13.83 1.91 -1.09
N PRO A 19 12.87 1.54 -1.96
CA PRO A 19 12.97 0.31 -2.72
C PRO A 19 14.06 0.45 -3.78
N ALA A 20 14.81 -0.63 -4.03
CA ALA A 20 15.85 -0.63 -5.07
C ALA A 20 15.25 -0.54 -6.48
N GLU A 21 14.05 -1.07 -6.63
CA GLU A 21 13.28 -1.08 -7.88
C GLU A 21 11.78 -0.91 -7.60
N VAL A 22 11.06 -0.43 -8.60
CA VAL A 22 9.60 -0.38 -8.60
C VAL A 22 9.09 -1.05 -9.86
N ASN A 23 7.92 -1.70 -9.75
CA ASN A 23 7.27 -2.37 -10.87
C ASN A 23 6.14 -1.50 -11.41
N ASP A 24 6.23 -1.14 -12.68
CA ASP A 24 5.14 -0.50 -13.43
C ASP A 24 4.29 -1.57 -14.11
N CYS A 25 3.39 -2.18 -13.34
CA CYS A 25 2.57 -3.29 -13.81
C CYS A 25 1.44 -2.80 -14.74
N ASP A 26 1.33 -3.43 -15.90
CA ASP A 26 0.37 -3.08 -16.95
C ASP A 26 -1.00 -3.80 -16.85
N CYS A 27 -1.25 -4.57 -15.79
CA CYS A 27 -2.50 -5.28 -15.63
C CYS A 27 -3.69 -4.30 -15.50
N SER A 28 -4.90 -4.77 -15.84
CA SER A 28 -6.09 -3.92 -15.91
C SER A 28 -6.43 -3.19 -14.61
N LEU A 29 -6.01 -3.72 -13.45
CA LEU A 29 -6.19 -3.07 -12.16
C LEU A 29 -5.06 -2.07 -11.85
N CYS A 30 -3.80 -2.44 -12.06
CA CYS A 30 -2.67 -1.54 -11.81
C CYS A 30 -2.72 -0.30 -12.70
N ARG A 31 -3.16 -0.44 -13.96
CA ARG A 31 -3.43 0.70 -14.85
C ARG A 31 -4.50 1.65 -14.34
N ARG A 32 -5.46 1.18 -13.54
CA ARG A 32 -6.50 2.03 -12.92
C ARG A 32 -5.99 2.73 -11.67
N TYR A 33 -5.11 2.09 -10.91
CA TYR A 33 -4.46 2.73 -9.76
C TYR A 33 -3.40 3.75 -10.17
N GLY A 34 -2.71 3.54 -11.30
CA GLY A 34 -1.82 4.53 -11.91
C GLY A 34 -0.56 4.83 -11.10
N VAL A 35 -0.11 3.89 -10.27
CA VAL A 35 1.09 4.04 -9.43
C VAL A 35 2.03 2.83 -9.57
N PRO A 36 3.36 3.06 -9.65
CA PRO A 36 4.35 1.99 -9.54
C PRO A 36 4.24 1.26 -8.21
N ARG A 37 4.60 -0.03 -8.19
CA ARG A 37 4.53 -0.89 -7.01
C ARG A 37 5.92 -1.14 -6.46
N ALA A 38 6.12 -0.75 -5.21
CA ALA A 38 7.26 -1.17 -4.41
C ALA A 38 6.92 -2.47 -3.66
N TYR A 39 7.91 -3.35 -3.52
CA TYR A 39 7.79 -4.60 -2.79
C TYR A 39 8.68 -4.60 -1.56
N TYR A 40 8.11 -4.99 -0.43
CA TYR A 40 8.81 -5.12 0.84
C TYR A 40 8.45 -6.46 1.47
N ASP A 41 9.40 -7.03 2.19
CA ASP A 41 9.07 -8.08 3.15
C ASP A 41 8.12 -7.51 4.21
N PRO A 42 7.04 -8.22 4.61
CA PRO A 42 6.10 -7.72 5.61
C PRO A 42 6.77 -7.30 6.93
N SER A 43 7.88 -7.94 7.32
CA SER A 43 8.63 -7.58 8.54
C SER A 43 9.30 -6.20 8.47
N ARG A 44 9.45 -5.62 7.26
CA ARG A 44 10.06 -4.31 7.00
C ARG A 44 9.05 -3.19 6.86
N VAL A 45 7.76 -3.49 7.03
CA VAL A 45 6.67 -2.50 7.00
C VAL A 45 6.03 -2.45 8.39
N ARG A 46 6.08 -1.29 9.03
CA ARG A 46 5.53 -1.11 10.39
C ARG A 46 4.40 -0.11 10.33
N PHE A 47 3.20 -0.54 10.72
CA PHE A 47 2.03 0.31 10.80
C PHE A 47 1.93 0.96 12.19
N ALA A 48 1.54 2.23 12.24
CA ALA A 48 1.26 2.90 13.49
C ALA A 48 0.07 2.25 14.23
N PRO A 49 0.09 2.20 15.58
CA PRO A 49 -1.01 1.67 16.36
C PRO A 49 -2.28 2.50 16.14
N GLY A 50 -3.43 1.82 16.10
CA GLY A 50 -4.72 2.48 15.88
C GLY A 50 -4.96 2.93 14.43
N ASN A 51 -4.15 2.45 13.46
CA ASN A 51 -4.46 2.60 12.04
C ASN A 51 -5.85 2.02 11.74
N GLY A 52 -6.83 2.92 11.63
CA GLY A 52 -8.24 2.61 11.52
C GLY A 52 -8.69 2.50 10.07
N MET A 53 -9.36 1.38 9.79
CA MET A 53 -10.17 1.07 8.62
C MET A 53 -9.43 1.14 7.28
N ALA A 54 -8.69 0.07 6.99
CA ALA A 54 -8.40 -0.30 5.61
C ALA A 54 -9.68 -0.87 4.99
N ASP A 55 -10.27 -0.20 3.99
CA ASP A 55 -11.15 -0.89 3.06
C ASP A 55 -10.30 -1.84 2.21
N THR A 56 -10.85 -3.00 1.87
CA THR A 56 -10.11 -4.05 1.17
C THR A 56 -10.79 -4.42 -0.13
N TYR A 57 -10.01 -4.41 -1.21
CA TYR A 57 -10.44 -4.94 -2.50
C TYR A 57 -9.59 -6.17 -2.87
N THR A 58 -10.26 -7.30 -3.12
CA THR A 58 -9.58 -8.54 -3.50
C THR A 58 -9.72 -8.77 -5.00
N TRP A 59 -8.60 -9.06 -5.68
CA TRP A 59 -8.54 -9.19 -7.13
C TRP A 59 -7.85 -10.49 -7.60
N GLY A 60 -8.11 -10.85 -8.86
CA GLY A 60 -7.60 -12.06 -9.51
C GLY A 60 -8.19 -13.32 -8.89
N ALA A 61 -7.37 -14.37 -8.76
CA ALA A 61 -7.73 -15.62 -8.10
C ALA A 61 -7.81 -15.49 -6.55
N ARG A 62 -8.23 -14.33 -6.05
CA ARG A 62 -8.28 -13.96 -4.62
C ARG A 62 -6.93 -14.01 -3.91
N ARG A 63 -5.86 -13.68 -4.63
CA ARG A 63 -4.48 -13.69 -4.12
C ARG A 63 -3.90 -12.30 -3.90
N LEU A 64 -4.56 -11.26 -4.42
CA LEU A 64 -4.12 -9.88 -4.29
C LEU A 64 -5.16 -9.11 -3.50
N VAL A 65 -4.78 -8.66 -2.30
CA VAL A 65 -5.63 -7.84 -1.44
C VAL A 65 -5.04 -6.44 -1.41
N PHE A 66 -5.85 -5.47 -1.83
CA PHE A 66 -5.51 -4.06 -1.83
C PHE A 66 -6.13 -3.42 -0.60
N HIS A 67 -5.29 -2.83 0.25
CA HIS A 67 -5.71 -2.09 1.44
C HIS A 67 -5.65 -0.59 1.14
N ARG A 68 -6.70 0.13 1.49
CA ARG A 68 -6.85 1.55 1.17
C ARG A 68 -7.62 2.26 2.28
N CYS A 69 -7.37 3.56 2.47
CA CYS A 69 -7.92 4.27 3.62
C CYS A 69 -9.42 4.49 3.43
N ALA A 70 -10.25 3.93 4.31
CA ALA A 70 -11.72 4.08 4.21
C ALA A 70 -12.20 5.55 4.23
N SER A 71 -11.37 6.51 4.68
CA SER A 71 -11.68 7.93 4.70
C SER A 71 -11.29 8.68 3.42
N CYS A 72 -10.15 8.38 2.80
CA CYS A 72 -9.62 9.18 1.69
C CYS A 72 -9.31 8.39 0.40
N GLY A 73 -9.59 7.09 0.37
CA GLY A 73 -9.27 6.23 -0.75
C GLY A 73 -8.61 4.97 -0.27
#